data_AF-A0A166P4P9-F1
#
_entry.id   AF-A0A166P4P9-F1
#
_cell.length_a   1.000
_cell.length_b   1.000
_cell.length_c   1.000
_cell.angle_alpha   90.00
_cell.angle_beta   90.00
_cell.angle_gamma   90.00
#
_symmetry.space_group_name_H-M   'P 1'
#
loop_
_entity.id
_entity.type
_entity.pdbx_description
1 polymer ?
#
loop_
_entity_poly.entity_id
_entity_poly.type
_entity_poly.pdbx_seq_one_letter_code
_entity_poly.pdbx_strand_id
1 'polypeptide(L)'
;MVKNFTAEEIIQYISDAKKATPIKVYINGEFSDVQFPDQFKVFGSENSKVIFCEASDWHAFYEENQMLIEDLEIEMDRRNSAIPLKDLINTNARIEPGAFIREHAVIGDGAVVMMGATINIGAIVGEGTMIDMNATLGGRATTGKNVHVGAGAVLAGVIEPPSASPVVIEDNVLIGANAVILEGVRVGEGAIVAAGAIVTQDVPAGAVVAGTPAKVIKQAHEVEDSKREIVAALRQLDQ
;
A
#
# COMPACT_ATOMS: atom_id res chain seq x y z
N MET A 1 17.74 -9.92 2.87
CA MET A 1 16.78 -10.78 2.13
C MET A 1 15.39 -10.31 2.47
N VAL A 2 14.55 -10.05 1.46
CA VAL A 2 13.14 -9.72 1.69
C VAL A 2 12.38 -11.02 1.97
N LYS A 3 11.60 -11.07 3.06
CA LYS A 3 10.75 -12.22 3.35
C LYS A 3 9.47 -12.13 2.53
N ASN A 4 9.22 -13.13 1.70
CA ASN A 4 7.90 -13.38 1.12
C ASN A 4 7.07 -14.18 2.13
N PHE A 5 5.81 -13.79 2.34
CA PHE A 5 4.89 -14.46 3.25
C PHE A 5 3.95 -15.39 2.48
N THR A 6 3.60 -16.54 3.06
CA THR A 6 2.56 -17.40 2.45
C THR A 6 1.16 -16.80 2.65
N ALA A 7 0.17 -17.33 1.93
CA ALA A 7 -1.21 -16.89 2.09
C ALA A 7 -1.74 -17.18 3.52
N GLU A 8 -1.37 -18.33 4.07
CA GLU A 8 -1.68 -18.77 5.43
C GLU A 8 -1.01 -17.87 6.47
N GLU A 9 0.28 -17.52 6.30
CA GLU A 9 0.96 -16.57 7.18
C GLU A 9 0.27 -15.19 7.19
N ILE A 10 -0.18 -14.72 6.02
CA ILE A 10 -0.90 -13.45 5.89
C ILE A 10 -2.26 -13.52 6.60
N ILE A 11 -3.06 -14.58 6.37
CA ILE A 11 -4.37 -14.75 7.03
C ILE A 11 -4.19 -14.84 8.55
N GLN A 12 -3.23 -15.63 9.02
CA GLN A 12 -2.95 -15.80 10.45
C GLN A 12 -2.56 -14.45 11.08
N TYR A 13 -1.65 -13.70 10.44
CA TYR A 13 -1.26 -12.36 10.90
C TYR A 13 -2.46 -11.40 10.97
N ILE A 14 -3.34 -11.40 9.95
CA ILE A 14 -4.56 -10.56 9.95
C ILE A 14 -5.52 -10.97 11.09
N SER A 15 -5.64 -12.27 11.37
CA SER A 15 -6.47 -12.80 12.45
C SER A 15 -5.94 -12.43 13.84
N ASP A 16 -4.62 -12.45 14.02
CA ASP A 16 -3.98 -12.16 15.31
C ASP A 16 -3.79 -10.64 15.57
N ALA A 17 -3.92 -9.81 14.53
CA ALA A 17 -3.75 -8.37 14.61
C ALA A 17 -4.84 -7.71 15.47
N LYS A 18 -4.42 -6.99 16.52
CA LYS A 18 -5.32 -6.26 17.41
C LYS A 18 -5.77 -4.94 16.79
N LYS A 19 -7.08 -4.69 16.80
CA LYS A 19 -7.67 -3.42 16.36
C LYS A 19 -7.29 -2.30 17.35
N ALA A 20 -6.87 -1.17 16.79
CA ALA A 20 -6.42 0.01 17.52
C ALA A 20 -7.11 1.28 17.01
N THR A 21 -7.23 2.28 17.88
CA THR A 21 -7.55 3.68 17.58
C THR A 21 -6.49 4.56 18.23
N PRO A 22 -5.25 4.56 17.69
CA PRO A 22 -4.20 5.39 18.20
C PRO A 22 -4.53 6.85 17.93
N ILE A 23 -4.28 7.70 18.91
CA ILE A 23 -4.38 9.15 18.79
C ILE A 23 -3.10 9.81 19.28
N LYS A 24 -2.86 11.02 18.78
CA LYS A 24 -1.83 11.92 19.30
C LYS A 24 -2.53 13.14 19.86
N VAL A 25 -2.31 13.39 21.14
CA VAL A 25 -2.98 14.43 21.91
C VAL A 25 -1.95 15.49 22.29
N TYR A 26 -2.26 16.76 22.04
CA TYR A 26 -1.51 17.91 22.54
C TYR A 26 -2.33 18.57 23.63
N ILE A 27 -1.73 18.82 24.80
CA ILE A 27 -2.38 19.55 25.89
C ILE A 27 -1.45 20.59 26.50
N ASN A 28 -2.02 21.75 26.83
CA ASN A 28 -1.44 22.71 27.76
C ASN A 28 -2.27 22.74 29.04
N GLY A 29 -1.63 23.02 30.18
CA GLY A 29 -2.32 23.05 31.47
C GLY A 29 -1.38 22.84 32.66
N GLU A 30 -1.96 22.57 33.83
CA GLU A 30 -1.22 22.34 35.07
C GLU A 30 -1.16 20.83 35.38
N PHE A 31 0.05 20.26 35.31
CA PHE A 31 0.27 18.81 35.35
C PHE A 31 1.28 18.36 36.41
N SER A 32 1.71 19.26 37.32
CA SER A 32 2.71 18.98 38.37
C SER A 32 2.35 17.76 39.24
N ASP A 33 1.07 17.63 39.63
CA ASP A 33 0.55 16.54 40.47
C ASP A 33 -0.13 15.40 39.67
N VAL A 34 -0.05 15.42 38.32
CA VAL A 34 -0.75 14.45 37.45
C VAL A 34 0.12 13.23 37.15
N GLN A 35 -0.30 12.06 37.65
CA GLN A 35 0.27 10.79 37.23
C GLN A 35 -0.40 10.31 35.93
N PHE A 36 0.34 10.38 34.82
CA PHE A 36 -0.10 9.81 33.54
C PHE A 36 -0.03 8.27 33.57
N PRO A 37 -0.98 7.55 32.95
CA PRO A 37 -0.96 6.08 32.87
C PRO A 37 0.28 5.51 32.17
N ASP A 38 0.80 4.38 32.64
CA ASP A 38 2.04 3.76 32.10
C ASP A 38 1.96 3.40 30.60
N GLN A 39 0.75 3.17 30.07
CA GLN A 39 0.55 2.91 28.65
C GLN A 39 0.54 4.17 27.77
N PHE A 40 0.55 5.38 28.36
CA PHE A 40 0.70 6.63 27.62
C PHE A 40 2.16 6.88 27.31
N LYS A 41 2.47 7.17 26.05
CA LYS A 41 3.79 7.65 25.66
C LYS A 41 3.80 9.18 25.71
N VAL A 42 4.15 9.73 26.86
CA VAL A 42 4.15 11.18 27.15
C VAL A 42 5.51 11.81 26.84
N PHE A 43 5.49 12.95 26.16
CA PHE A 43 6.64 13.84 25.92
C PHE A 43 6.24 15.29 26.24
N GLY A 44 7.19 16.16 26.57
CA GLY A 44 6.92 17.60 26.71
C GLY A 44 7.69 18.28 27.83
N SER A 45 7.25 19.50 28.15
CA SER A 45 7.70 20.29 29.31
C SER A 45 6.75 20.07 30.51
N GLU A 46 6.85 20.90 31.55
CA GLU A 46 5.98 20.85 32.73
C GLU A 46 4.50 21.04 32.33
N ASN A 47 4.18 22.16 31.66
CA ASN A 47 2.82 22.62 31.39
C ASN A 47 2.35 22.37 29.94
N SER A 48 3.14 21.67 29.12
CA SER A 48 2.78 21.35 27.73
C SER A 48 3.24 19.95 27.35
N LYS A 49 2.30 19.08 26.94
CA LYS A 49 2.52 17.65 26.67
C LYS A 49 2.07 17.26 25.27
N VAL A 50 2.77 16.27 24.71
CA VAL A 50 2.33 15.47 23.56
C VAL A 50 2.23 14.01 24.01
N ILE A 51 1.07 13.40 23.83
CA ILE A 51 0.73 12.07 24.35
C ILE A 51 0.31 11.18 23.19
N PHE A 52 0.95 10.02 23.06
CA PHE A 52 0.48 8.95 22.15
C PHE A 52 -0.16 7.84 22.98
N CYS A 53 -1.42 7.51 22.66
CA CYS A 53 -2.23 6.57 23.44
C CYS A 53 -3.40 6.01 22.59
N GLU A 54 -4.11 5.01 23.12
CA GLU A 54 -5.39 4.57 22.56
C GLU A 54 -6.52 5.51 22.96
N ALA A 55 -7.45 5.76 22.04
CA ALA A 55 -8.58 6.68 22.26
C ALA A 55 -9.50 6.29 23.43
N SER A 56 -9.59 4.99 23.79
CA SER A 56 -10.32 4.54 24.97
C SER A 56 -9.69 5.02 26.27
N ASP A 57 -8.37 4.98 26.32
CA ASP A 57 -7.60 5.22 27.53
C ASP A 57 -7.45 6.73 27.75
N TRP A 58 -7.32 7.49 26.66
CA TRP A 58 -7.45 8.94 26.67
C TRP A 58 -8.81 9.41 27.18
N HIS A 59 -9.91 8.78 26.75
CA HIS A 59 -11.25 9.19 27.15
C HIS A 59 -11.43 9.10 28.68
N ALA A 60 -10.99 8.00 29.30
CA ALA A 60 -11.00 7.83 30.75
C ALA A 60 -10.13 8.88 31.46
N PHE A 61 -8.90 9.08 30.99
CA PHE A 61 -7.99 10.09 31.55
C PHE A 61 -8.56 11.51 31.46
N TYR A 62 -9.19 11.86 30.34
CA TYR A 62 -9.77 13.18 30.13
C TYR A 62 -10.96 13.46 31.06
N GLU A 63 -11.85 12.48 31.28
CA GLU A 63 -13.00 12.67 32.18
C GLU A 63 -12.58 13.07 33.60
N GLU A 64 -11.49 12.49 34.10
CA GLU A 64 -10.91 12.79 35.41
C GLU A 64 -10.13 14.11 35.46
N ASN A 65 -9.42 14.48 34.39
CA ASN A 65 -8.41 15.55 34.40
C ASN A 65 -8.78 16.81 33.60
N GLN A 66 -9.92 16.87 32.91
CA GLN A 66 -10.33 17.99 32.04
C GLN A 66 -10.26 19.39 32.68
N MET A 67 -10.42 19.49 34.01
CA MET A 67 -10.33 20.78 34.73
C MET A 67 -8.90 21.35 34.82
N LEU A 68 -7.88 20.54 34.52
CA LEU A 68 -6.47 20.92 34.52
C LEU A 68 -5.95 21.29 33.13
N ILE A 69 -6.76 21.07 32.09
CA ILE A 69 -6.38 21.26 30.68
C ILE A 69 -6.89 22.62 30.21
N GLU A 70 -5.98 23.49 29.80
CA GLU A 70 -6.29 24.83 29.26
C GLU A 70 -6.50 24.80 27.74
N ASP A 71 -5.62 24.10 27.01
CA ASP A 71 -5.73 23.86 25.57
C ASP A 71 -5.70 22.35 25.27
N LEU A 72 -6.45 21.91 24.25
CA LEU A 72 -6.49 20.52 23.77
C LEU A 72 -6.61 20.48 22.24
N GLU A 73 -5.73 19.69 21.60
CA GLU A 73 -5.83 19.30 20.18
C GLU A 73 -5.61 17.78 20.05
N ILE A 74 -6.38 17.10 19.19
CA ILE A 74 -6.28 15.65 18.99
C ILE A 74 -6.17 15.31 17.50
N GLU A 75 -5.05 14.72 17.11
CA GLU A 75 -4.88 14.08 15.81
C GLU A 75 -5.27 12.59 15.87
N MET A 76 -6.06 12.13 14.90
CA MET A 76 -6.41 10.72 14.68
C MET A 76 -6.41 10.43 13.18
N ASP A 77 -5.70 9.38 12.75
CA ASP A 77 -5.61 8.99 11.33
C ASP A 77 -6.39 7.69 11.01
N ARG A 78 -6.81 6.93 12.02
CA ARG A 78 -7.48 5.63 11.86
C ARG A 78 -8.39 5.27 13.03
N ARG A 79 -9.42 4.45 12.78
CA ARG A 79 -10.36 3.93 13.78
C ARG A 79 -10.51 2.42 13.65
N ASN A 80 -10.33 1.67 14.74
CA ASN A 80 -10.41 0.21 14.79
C ASN A 80 -9.56 -0.52 13.72
N SER A 81 -8.42 0.07 13.33
CA SER A 81 -7.51 -0.51 12.34
C SER A 81 -6.54 -1.47 13.02
N ALA A 82 -6.32 -2.65 12.44
CA ALA A 82 -5.46 -3.69 13.04
C ALA A 82 -4.10 -3.85 12.34
N ILE A 83 -4.04 -3.65 11.02
CA ILE A 83 -2.84 -3.85 10.22
C ILE A 83 -2.05 -2.53 10.15
N PRO A 84 -0.78 -2.49 10.60
CA PRO A 84 0.08 -1.32 10.47
C PRO A 84 0.40 -0.95 9.02
N LEU A 85 0.97 0.24 8.84
CA LEU A 85 1.65 0.60 7.59
C LEU A 85 3.08 0.03 7.62
N LYS A 86 3.63 -0.23 6.44
CA LYS A 86 5.00 -0.69 6.25
C LYS A 86 6.00 0.38 6.72
N ASP A 87 7.06 -0.02 7.43
CA ASP A 87 8.24 0.84 7.59
C ASP A 87 8.94 1.04 6.25
N LEU A 88 9.06 2.30 5.82
CA LEU A 88 9.63 2.68 4.54
C LEU A 88 11.11 3.09 4.66
N ILE A 89 11.63 3.37 5.85
CA ILE A 89 12.96 3.98 6.07
C ILE A 89 14.08 3.15 5.44
N ASN A 90 13.94 1.82 5.47
CA ASN A 90 14.92 0.86 4.98
C ASN A 90 14.53 0.23 3.63
N THR A 91 13.61 0.85 2.87
CA THR A 91 13.19 0.35 1.55
C THR A 91 14.02 1.01 0.46
N ASN A 92 14.75 0.22 -0.32
CA ASN A 92 15.59 0.68 -1.44
C ASN A 92 14.75 0.97 -2.71
N ALA A 93 13.78 1.88 -2.58
CA ALA A 93 12.80 2.24 -3.61
C ALA A 93 12.32 3.69 -3.40
N ARG A 94 11.79 4.33 -4.46
CA ARG A 94 11.21 5.67 -4.37
C ARG A 94 9.72 5.57 -4.00
N ILE A 95 9.35 6.04 -2.80
CA ILE A 95 7.97 6.06 -2.33
C ILE A 95 7.53 7.52 -2.16
N GLU A 96 6.54 7.94 -2.95
CA GLU A 96 6.06 9.31 -2.99
C GLU A 96 5.02 9.61 -1.88
N PRO A 97 4.88 10.89 -1.47
CA PRO A 97 3.92 11.29 -0.44
C PRO A 97 2.48 10.85 -0.72
N GLY A 98 1.81 10.35 0.32
CA GLY A 98 0.43 9.88 0.23
C GLY A 98 0.24 8.49 -0.37
N ALA A 99 1.30 7.74 -0.67
CA ALA A 99 1.21 6.30 -0.92
C ALA A 99 0.88 5.54 0.38
N PHE A 100 -0.10 4.63 0.33
CA PHE A 100 -0.52 3.82 1.47
C PHE A 100 -0.11 2.37 1.27
N ILE A 101 0.92 1.94 2.01
CA ILE A 101 1.51 0.59 1.91
C ILE A 101 1.33 -0.12 3.24
N ARG A 102 0.58 -1.22 3.27
CA ARG A 102 0.39 -2.04 4.47
C ARG A 102 1.63 -2.86 4.82
N GLU A 103 1.75 -3.20 6.10
CA GLU A 103 2.77 -4.14 6.56
C GLU A 103 2.70 -5.48 5.79
N HIS A 104 3.85 -6.14 5.65
CA HIS A 104 4.07 -7.36 4.86
C HIS A 104 3.78 -7.24 3.35
N ALA A 105 3.54 -6.03 2.82
CA ALA A 105 3.77 -5.77 1.40
C ALA A 105 5.28 -5.75 1.09
N VAL A 106 5.65 -6.35 -0.04
CA VAL A 106 7.01 -6.42 -0.57
C VAL A 106 7.19 -5.34 -1.64
N ILE A 107 8.23 -4.54 -1.50
CA ILE A 107 8.66 -3.56 -2.51
C ILE A 107 10.09 -3.92 -2.91
N GLY A 108 10.30 -4.20 -4.19
CA GLY A 108 11.60 -4.56 -4.76
C GLY A 108 12.54 -3.37 -4.96
N ASP A 109 13.83 -3.66 -5.16
CA ASP A 109 14.86 -2.66 -5.37
C ASP A 109 14.56 -1.79 -6.60
N GLY A 110 14.79 -0.47 -6.50
CA GLY A 110 14.56 0.49 -7.58
C GLY A 110 13.10 0.66 -8.03
N ALA A 111 12.14 0.06 -7.32
CA ALA A 111 10.72 0.28 -7.57
C ALA A 111 10.33 1.75 -7.31
N VAL A 112 9.21 2.17 -7.90
CA VAL A 112 8.62 3.49 -7.70
C VAL A 112 7.16 3.34 -7.34
N VAL A 113 6.75 3.91 -6.21
CA VAL A 113 5.34 3.96 -5.79
C VAL A 113 4.92 5.43 -5.74
N MET A 114 4.05 5.82 -6.66
CA MET A 114 3.61 7.20 -6.86
C MET A 114 2.50 7.63 -5.88
N MET A 115 2.23 8.93 -5.85
CA MET A 115 1.29 9.55 -4.91
C MET A 115 -0.10 8.89 -4.94
N GLY A 116 -0.67 8.64 -3.77
CA GLY A 116 -2.01 8.08 -3.62
C GLY A 116 -2.16 6.60 -4.00
N ALA A 117 -1.09 5.93 -4.46
CA ALA A 117 -1.13 4.49 -4.71
C ALA A 117 -1.43 3.71 -3.41
N THR A 118 -2.22 2.64 -3.51
CA THR A 118 -2.61 1.81 -2.35
C THR A 118 -2.16 0.37 -2.55
N ILE A 119 -1.31 -0.12 -1.66
CA ILE A 119 -0.70 -1.46 -1.72
C ILE A 119 -1.09 -2.23 -0.46
N ASN A 120 -1.91 -3.27 -0.65
CA ASN A 120 -2.47 -4.06 0.43
C ASN A 120 -1.48 -5.15 0.92
N ILE A 121 -1.80 -5.77 2.07
CA ILE A 121 -0.95 -6.78 2.70
C ILE A 121 -0.64 -7.97 1.76
N GLY A 122 0.62 -8.39 1.78
CA GLY A 122 1.12 -9.50 0.98
C GLY A 122 1.28 -9.22 -0.52
N ALA A 123 0.92 -8.02 -1.01
CA ALA A 123 1.19 -7.64 -2.39
C ALA A 123 2.71 -7.52 -2.64
N ILE A 124 3.13 -7.80 -3.87
CA ILE A 124 4.55 -7.83 -4.28
C ILE A 124 4.75 -6.87 -5.45
N VAL A 125 5.51 -5.80 -5.22
CA VAL A 125 6.05 -4.91 -6.25
C VAL A 125 7.43 -5.40 -6.65
N GLY A 126 7.62 -5.83 -7.89
CA GLY A 126 8.89 -6.35 -8.38
C GLY A 126 9.99 -5.28 -8.54
N GLU A 127 11.21 -5.75 -8.80
CA GLU A 127 12.39 -4.89 -9.02
C GLU A 127 12.15 -3.91 -10.17
N GLY A 128 12.46 -2.63 -9.94
CA GLY A 128 12.31 -1.58 -10.94
C GLY A 128 10.87 -1.36 -11.42
N THR A 129 9.83 -1.90 -10.76
CA THR A 129 8.43 -1.72 -11.18
C THR A 129 7.88 -0.38 -10.72
N MET A 130 7.05 0.26 -11.57
CA MET A 130 6.32 1.48 -11.22
C MET A 130 4.86 1.17 -10.90
N ILE A 131 4.42 1.56 -9.72
CA ILE A 131 3.01 1.65 -9.31
C ILE A 131 2.62 3.13 -9.39
N ASP A 132 1.87 3.48 -10.43
CA ASP A 132 1.57 4.87 -10.80
C ASP A 132 0.44 5.47 -9.93
N MET A 133 0.17 6.76 -10.10
CA MET A 133 -0.68 7.55 -9.19
C MET A 133 -2.05 6.90 -8.99
N ASN A 134 -2.47 6.78 -7.73
CA ASN A 134 -3.76 6.17 -7.34
C ASN A 134 -3.99 4.72 -7.81
N ALA A 135 -2.98 4.02 -8.35
CA ALA A 135 -3.12 2.59 -8.65
C ALA A 135 -3.30 1.76 -7.38
N THR A 136 -4.06 0.67 -7.47
CA THR A 136 -4.40 -0.19 -6.32
C THR A 136 -3.91 -1.62 -6.55
N LEU A 137 -3.04 -2.09 -5.65
CA LEU A 137 -2.63 -3.48 -5.54
C LEU A 137 -3.41 -4.14 -4.40
N GLY A 138 -4.36 -5.00 -4.76
CA GLY A 138 -5.11 -5.82 -3.82
C GLY A 138 -4.23 -6.83 -3.06
N GLY A 139 -4.81 -7.49 -2.06
CA GLY A 139 -4.09 -8.45 -1.23
C GLY A 139 -3.45 -9.56 -2.06
N ARG A 140 -2.17 -9.88 -1.79
CA ARG A 140 -1.35 -10.85 -2.55
C ARG A 140 -1.12 -10.55 -4.05
N ALA A 141 -1.63 -9.44 -4.60
CA ALA A 141 -1.39 -9.08 -6.00
C ALA A 141 0.11 -8.94 -6.26
N THR A 142 0.62 -9.68 -7.25
CA THR A 142 2.04 -9.86 -7.49
C THR A 142 2.42 -9.28 -8.86
N THR A 143 3.47 -8.48 -8.90
CA THR A 143 4.08 -7.97 -10.13
C THR A 143 5.52 -8.46 -10.26
N GLY A 144 5.89 -8.80 -11.49
CA GLY A 144 7.24 -9.08 -11.91
C GLY A 144 8.10 -7.81 -11.99
N LYS A 145 9.27 -7.94 -12.61
CA LYS A 145 10.22 -6.86 -12.79
C LYS A 145 9.81 -5.89 -13.89
N ASN A 146 10.24 -4.64 -13.73
CA ASN A 146 10.12 -3.57 -14.72
C ASN A 146 8.68 -3.22 -15.18
N VAL A 147 7.64 -3.75 -14.53
CA VAL A 147 6.22 -3.53 -14.86
C VAL A 147 5.85 -2.04 -14.73
N HIS A 148 4.86 -1.58 -15.48
CA HIS A 148 4.20 -0.29 -15.26
C HIS A 148 2.71 -0.52 -14.97
N VAL A 149 2.28 -0.32 -13.72
CA VAL A 149 0.87 -0.33 -13.32
C VAL A 149 0.34 1.10 -13.41
N GLY A 150 -0.33 1.44 -14.51
CA GLY A 150 -0.73 2.81 -14.83
C GLY A 150 -1.75 3.43 -13.88
N ALA A 151 -1.85 4.76 -13.90
CA ALA A 151 -2.60 5.52 -12.90
C ALA A 151 -4.06 5.05 -12.76
N GLY A 152 -4.50 4.87 -11.51
CA GLY A 152 -5.85 4.37 -11.17
C GLY A 152 -6.15 2.92 -11.58
N ALA A 153 -5.20 2.16 -12.13
CA ALA A 153 -5.41 0.75 -12.45
C ALA A 153 -5.56 -0.09 -11.16
N VAL A 154 -6.34 -1.17 -11.23
CA VAL A 154 -6.65 -2.04 -10.09
C VAL A 154 -6.24 -3.47 -10.39
N LEU A 155 -5.33 -4.01 -9.57
CA LEU A 155 -5.05 -5.44 -9.50
C LEU A 155 -5.90 -6.03 -8.37
N ALA A 156 -6.87 -6.88 -8.70
CA ALA A 156 -7.79 -7.45 -7.72
C ALA A 156 -7.06 -8.25 -6.63
N GLY A 157 -7.60 -8.19 -5.41
CA GLY A 157 -6.99 -8.78 -4.22
C GLY A 157 -7.57 -10.13 -3.86
N VAL A 158 -6.71 -11.08 -3.51
CA VAL A 158 -7.10 -12.42 -3.08
C VAL A 158 -6.37 -12.74 -1.78
N ILE A 159 -7.01 -12.47 -0.63
CA ILE A 159 -6.50 -12.89 0.69
C ILE A 159 -7.00 -14.31 1.00
N GLU A 160 -8.31 -14.55 0.82
CA GLU A 160 -8.97 -15.82 1.08
C GLU A 160 -9.69 -16.34 -0.19
N PRO A 161 -9.80 -17.67 -0.37
CA PRO A 161 -9.10 -18.72 0.40
C PRO A 161 -7.59 -18.73 0.09
N PRO A 162 -6.72 -19.24 0.98
CA PRO A 162 -5.27 -19.23 0.76
C PRO A 162 -4.84 -20.01 -0.49
N SER A 163 -5.60 -21.04 -0.86
CA SER A 163 -5.43 -21.86 -2.06
C SER A 163 -5.77 -21.14 -3.37
N ALA A 164 -6.43 -19.97 -3.33
CA ALA A 164 -6.72 -19.20 -4.53
C ALA A 164 -5.47 -18.43 -4.99
N SER A 165 -5.19 -18.52 -6.29
CA SER A 165 -4.16 -17.70 -6.96
C SER A 165 -4.51 -16.22 -6.86
N PRO A 166 -3.57 -15.33 -6.53
CA PRO A 166 -3.76 -13.90 -6.67
C PRO A 166 -3.64 -13.47 -8.14
N VAL A 167 -3.87 -12.19 -8.41
CA VAL A 167 -3.41 -11.58 -9.68
C VAL A 167 -1.89 -11.71 -9.78
N VAL A 168 -1.40 -12.18 -10.93
CA VAL A 168 0.04 -12.26 -11.25
C VAL A 168 0.31 -11.52 -12.55
N ILE A 169 1.10 -10.46 -12.46
CA ILE A 169 1.63 -9.72 -13.60
C ILE A 169 3.08 -10.14 -13.77
N GLU A 170 3.46 -10.65 -14.94
CA GLU A 170 4.84 -11.06 -15.23
C GLU A 170 5.72 -9.87 -15.63
N ASP A 171 6.99 -10.13 -15.92
CA ASP A 171 7.99 -9.10 -16.19
C ASP A 171 7.64 -8.26 -17.43
N ASN A 172 8.10 -7.01 -17.47
CA ASN A 172 8.00 -6.09 -18.62
C ASN A 172 6.56 -5.74 -19.08
N VAL A 173 5.52 -6.07 -18.30
CA VAL A 173 4.13 -5.76 -18.63
C VAL A 173 3.81 -4.27 -18.48
N LEU A 174 3.01 -3.75 -19.42
CA LEU A 174 2.46 -2.38 -19.40
C LEU A 174 0.94 -2.42 -19.20
N ILE A 175 0.47 -1.88 -18.08
CA ILE A 175 -0.97 -1.77 -17.76
C ILE A 175 -1.39 -0.31 -17.88
N GLY A 176 -2.33 -0.04 -18.79
CA GLY A 176 -2.88 1.29 -19.02
C GLY A 176 -3.72 1.80 -17.85
N ALA A 177 -3.85 3.13 -17.77
CA ALA A 177 -4.61 3.81 -16.72
C ALA A 177 -6.06 3.29 -16.59
N ASN A 178 -6.57 3.21 -15.35
CA ASN A 178 -7.91 2.71 -15.00
C ASN A 178 -8.27 1.32 -15.56
N ALA A 179 -7.29 0.49 -15.96
CA ALA A 179 -7.55 -0.91 -16.28
C ALA A 179 -7.79 -1.74 -15.00
N VAL A 180 -8.57 -2.81 -15.11
CA VAL A 180 -8.88 -3.72 -13.98
C VAL A 180 -8.46 -5.14 -14.36
N ILE A 181 -7.64 -5.76 -13.52
CA ILE A 181 -7.24 -7.17 -13.64
C ILE A 181 -7.97 -7.97 -12.56
N LEU A 182 -8.86 -8.89 -12.96
CA LEU A 182 -9.68 -9.68 -12.03
C LEU A 182 -8.89 -10.78 -11.30
N GLU A 183 -9.48 -11.28 -10.22
CA GLU A 183 -8.90 -12.26 -9.30
C GLU A 183 -8.36 -13.50 -10.02
N GLY A 184 -7.14 -13.92 -9.67
CA GLY A 184 -6.49 -15.12 -10.20
C GLY A 184 -5.95 -15.01 -11.64
N VAL A 185 -6.19 -13.90 -12.33
CA VAL A 185 -5.70 -13.68 -13.70
C VAL A 185 -4.17 -13.54 -13.73
N ARG A 186 -3.54 -14.21 -14.70
CA ARG A 186 -2.14 -14.04 -15.08
C ARG A 186 -2.02 -13.16 -16.32
N VAL A 187 -1.18 -12.13 -16.26
CA VAL A 187 -0.79 -11.32 -17.42
C VAL A 187 0.65 -11.66 -17.79
N GLY A 188 0.83 -12.33 -18.93
CA GLY A 188 2.11 -12.89 -19.35
C GLY A 188 3.16 -11.86 -19.74
N GLU A 189 4.43 -12.26 -19.70
CA GLU A 189 5.60 -11.38 -19.91
C GLU A 189 5.46 -10.46 -21.14
N GLY A 190 5.77 -9.17 -20.98
CA GLY A 190 5.79 -8.19 -22.07
C GLY A 190 4.42 -7.88 -22.71
N ALA A 191 3.32 -8.35 -22.13
CA ALA A 191 1.98 -8.02 -22.57
C ALA A 191 1.62 -6.54 -22.31
N ILE A 192 0.64 -6.03 -23.06
CA ILE A 192 0.14 -4.66 -22.93
C ILE A 192 -1.38 -4.70 -22.71
N VAL A 193 -1.83 -4.18 -21.57
CA VAL A 193 -3.25 -3.99 -21.26
C VAL A 193 -3.63 -2.55 -21.56
N ALA A 194 -4.59 -2.33 -22.47
CA ALA A 194 -5.04 -0.99 -22.82
C ALA A 194 -5.74 -0.28 -21.64
N ALA A 195 -5.69 1.05 -21.61
CA ALA A 195 -6.37 1.86 -20.61
C ALA A 195 -7.88 1.57 -20.58
N GLY A 196 -8.45 1.49 -19.38
CA GLY A 196 -9.88 1.18 -19.15
C GLY A 196 -10.32 -0.24 -19.51
N ALA A 197 -9.40 -1.16 -19.85
CA ALA A 197 -9.75 -2.55 -20.13
C ALA A 197 -10.07 -3.33 -18.84
N ILE A 198 -11.02 -4.27 -18.91
CA ILE A 198 -11.32 -5.21 -17.81
C ILE A 198 -10.88 -6.61 -18.23
N VAL A 199 -9.77 -7.07 -17.68
CA VAL A 199 -9.13 -8.36 -17.98
C VAL A 199 -9.73 -9.45 -17.10
N THR A 200 -10.47 -10.36 -17.73
CA THR A 200 -11.25 -11.42 -17.05
C THR A 200 -10.70 -12.83 -17.25
N GLN A 201 -9.60 -12.97 -18.01
CA GLN A 201 -8.94 -14.23 -18.37
C GLN A 201 -7.44 -13.97 -18.57
N ASP A 202 -6.63 -15.01 -18.49
CA ASP A 202 -5.18 -14.92 -18.67
C ASP A 202 -4.80 -14.29 -20.03
N VAL A 203 -3.78 -13.42 -19.99
CA VAL A 203 -3.26 -12.72 -21.17
C VAL A 203 -1.97 -13.42 -21.61
N PRO A 204 -1.88 -13.92 -22.86
CA PRO A 204 -0.65 -14.51 -23.37
C PRO A 204 0.53 -13.53 -23.34
N ALA A 205 1.74 -14.04 -23.12
CA ALA A 205 2.97 -13.25 -23.19
C ALA A 205 3.06 -12.52 -24.53
N GLY A 206 3.46 -11.25 -24.49
CA GLY A 206 3.56 -10.38 -25.65
C GLY A 206 2.24 -10.02 -26.32
N ALA A 207 1.06 -10.36 -25.78
CA ALA A 207 -0.22 -9.95 -26.37
C ALA A 207 -0.60 -8.51 -26.00
N VAL A 208 -1.32 -7.81 -26.89
CA VAL A 208 -2.03 -6.56 -26.57
C VAL A 208 -3.51 -6.87 -26.38
N VAL A 209 -4.07 -6.53 -25.21
CA VAL A 209 -5.49 -6.71 -24.90
C VAL A 209 -6.21 -5.39 -24.65
N ALA A 210 -7.48 -5.31 -25.08
CA ALA A 210 -8.30 -4.11 -24.90
C ALA A 210 -9.80 -4.45 -24.77
N GLY A 211 -10.55 -3.54 -24.15
CA GLY A 211 -12.02 -3.61 -24.03
C GLY A 211 -12.53 -4.25 -22.74
N THR A 212 -13.85 -4.44 -22.69
CA THR A 212 -14.60 -4.94 -21.52
C THR A 212 -15.65 -5.97 -21.98
N PRO A 213 -15.45 -7.28 -21.75
CA PRO A 213 -14.19 -7.90 -21.27
C PRO A 213 -13.07 -7.72 -22.30
N ALA A 214 -11.82 -7.69 -21.81
CA ALA A 214 -10.65 -7.51 -22.63
C ALA A 214 -10.44 -8.68 -23.59
N LYS A 215 -10.05 -8.38 -24.83
CA LYS A 215 -9.71 -9.37 -25.87
C LYS A 215 -8.36 -9.04 -26.49
N VAL A 216 -7.64 -10.06 -26.94
CA VAL A 216 -6.43 -9.88 -27.75
C VAL A 216 -6.79 -9.14 -29.04
N ILE A 217 -6.13 -8.01 -29.29
CA ILE A 217 -6.34 -7.17 -30.47
C ILE A 217 -5.16 -7.20 -31.44
N LYS A 218 -3.94 -7.48 -30.96
CA LYS A 218 -2.69 -7.60 -31.74
C LYS A 218 -1.54 -8.10 -30.85
N GLN A 219 -0.34 -8.24 -31.40
CA GLN A 219 0.88 -8.55 -30.66
C GLN A 219 1.64 -7.27 -30.25
N ALA A 220 2.36 -7.31 -29.14
CA ALA A 220 3.08 -6.17 -28.56
C ALA A 220 4.26 -5.73 -29.43
N HIS A 221 4.89 -6.67 -30.16
CA HIS A 221 5.94 -6.37 -31.14
C HIS A 221 5.43 -5.55 -32.34
N GLU A 222 4.11 -5.49 -32.56
CA GLU A 222 3.44 -4.69 -33.59
C GLU A 222 3.05 -3.28 -33.06
N VAL A 223 3.52 -2.90 -31.88
CA VAL A 223 3.41 -1.55 -31.30
C VAL A 223 4.72 -0.81 -31.53
N GLU A 224 4.66 0.42 -32.03
CA GLU A 224 5.82 1.31 -32.23
C GLU A 224 6.60 1.50 -30.90
N ASP A 225 7.93 1.46 -30.96
CA ASP A 225 8.80 1.43 -29.78
C ASP A 225 8.59 2.65 -28.85
N SER A 226 8.27 3.82 -29.42
CA SER A 226 7.95 5.06 -28.67
C SER A 226 6.72 4.94 -27.74
N LYS A 227 5.92 3.88 -27.88
CA LYS A 227 4.79 3.54 -26.97
C LYS A 227 5.11 2.38 -26.02
N ARG A 228 6.29 1.73 -26.17
CA ARG A 228 6.85 0.76 -25.22
C ARG A 228 7.92 1.37 -24.29
N GLU A 229 8.38 2.60 -24.55
CA GLU A 229 9.39 3.28 -23.73
C GLU A 229 8.90 3.60 -22.30
N ILE A 230 9.13 2.64 -21.42
CA ILE A 230 9.16 2.85 -19.97
C ILE A 230 10.35 3.76 -19.67
N VAL A 231 10.09 4.98 -19.18
CA VAL A 231 11.13 5.98 -18.92
C VAL A 231 11.98 5.57 -17.72
N ALA A 232 13.04 4.80 -17.98
CA ALA A 232 13.94 4.25 -16.96
C ALA A 232 14.59 5.32 -16.06
N ALA A 233 14.75 6.54 -16.56
CA ALA A 233 15.25 7.68 -15.78
C ALA A 233 14.35 8.00 -14.56
N LEU A 234 13.03 7.73 -14.62
CA LEU A 234 12.13 7.91 -13.48
C LEU A 234 12.34 6.87 -12.37
N ARG A 235 13.14 5.83 -12.61
CA ARG A 235 13.38 4.70 -11.69
C ARG A 235 14.79 4.70 -11.09
N GLN A 236 15.59 5.72 -11.39
CA GLN A 236 16.90 5.92 -10.77
C GLN A 236 16.72 6.49 -9.37
N LEU A 237 17.45 5.94 -8.41
CA LEU A 237 17.65 6.53 -7.09
C LEU A 237 18.97 7.32 -7.14
N ASP A 238 18.95 8.53 -6.59
CA ASP A 238 20.20 9.28 -6.35
C ASP A 238 21.05 8.49 -5.33
N GLN A 239 22.37 8.42 -5.58
CA GLN A 239 23.34 7.65 -4.78
C GLN A 239 23.84 8.41 -3.54
#